data_AF-A0A5X5NRA5-F1
#
_entry.id   AF-A0A5X5NRA5-F1
#
_cell.length_a   1.000
_cell.length_b   1.000
_cell.length_c   1.000
_cell.angle_alpha   90.00
_cell.angle_beta   90.00
_cell.angle_gamma   90.00
#
_symmetry.space_group_name_H-M   'P 1'
#
loop_
_entity.id
_entity.type
_entity.pdbx_description
1 polymer ?
#
loop_
_entity_poly.entity_id
_entity_poly.type
_entity_poly.pdbx_seq_one_letter_code
_entity_poly.pdbx_strand_id
1 'polypeptide(L)'
;MKPTPQQKAAARQMRRDHPDMSVRQIAAKLGINSGTVSKWLRQPEAETQLSIEGLIAQTQQNFENLPPSEAEKLSQLRDELRGKQQAIIKRQISLLEGLQAEGMTALKKKDLPTARAAASLISAFTKAFSHEATVYQIIDPAAVMKSALKE
;
A
#
# COMPACT_ATOMS: atom_id res chain seq x y z
N MET A 1 -12.93 -59.93 -7.34
CA MET A 1 -12.90 -58.80 -8.29
C MET A 1 -11.86 -57.78 -7.85
N LYS A 2 -11.00 -57.31 -8.76
CA LYS A 2 -10.06 -56.23 -8.45
C LYS A 2 -10.84 -54.90 -8.45
N PRO A 3 -10.81 -54.11 -7.36
CA PRO A 3 -11.52 -52.83 -7.30
C PRO A 3 -10.96 -51.85 -8.34
N THR A 4 -11.82 -51.19 -9.12
CA THR A 4 -11.40 -50.22 -10.15
C THR A 4 -11.30 -48.79 -9.60
N PRO A 5 -10.45 -47.92 -10.20
CA PRO A 5 -10.40 -46.50 -9.84
C PRO A 5 -11.75 -45.78 -9.97
N GLN A 6 -12.58 -46.20 -10.94
CA GLN A 6 -13.94 -45.68 -11.14
C GLN A 6 -14.88 -46.02 -9.96
N GLN A 7 -14.78 -47.22 -9.40
CA GLN A 7 -15.55 -47.61 -8.21
C GLN A 7 -15.14 -46.80 -6.97
N LYS A 8 -13.87 -46.41 -6.85
CA LYS A 8 -13.38 -45.54 -5.78
C LYS A 8 -13.97 -44.13 -5.87
N ALA A 9 -14.01 -43.55 -7.07
CA ALA A 9 -14.62 -42.25 -7.31
C ALA A 9 -16.14 -42.28 -7.05
N ALA A 10 -16.84 -43.30 -7.54
CA ALA A 10 -18.28 -43.49 -7.32
C ALA A 10 -18.63 -43.64 -5.84
N ALA A 11 -17.85 -44.42 -5.06
CA ALA A 11 -18.05 -44.57 -3.62
C ALA A 11 -17.94 -43.26 -2.85
N ARG A 12 -16.99 -42.41 -3.24
CA ARG A 12 -16.78 -41.08 -2.63
C ARG A 12 -17.89 -40.10 -3.02
N GLN A 13 -18.31 -40.11 -4.29
CA GLN A 13 -19.41 -39.28 -4.75
C GLN A 13 -20.73 -39.65 -4.04
N MET A 14 -21.05 -40.95 -3.91
CA MET A 14 -22.22 -41.41 -3.17
C MET A 14 -22.20 -40.99 -1.69
N ARG A 15 -21.01 -40.91 -1.07
CA ARG A 15 -20.85 -40.42 0.32
C ARG A 15 -21.03 -38.91 0.43
N ARG A 16 -20.70 -38.14 -0.62
CA ARG A 16 -20.96 -36.70 -0.69
C ARG A 16 -22.43 -36.39 -0.90
N ASP A 17 -23.08 -37.09 -1.83
CA ASP A 17 -24.48 -36.86 -2.19
C ASP A 17 -25.45 -37.41 -1.12
N HIS A 18 -25.02 -38.44 -0.37
CA HIS A 18 -25.80 -39.06 0.70
C HIS A 18 -24.94 -39.28 1.96
N PRO A 19 -24.72 -38.26 2.80
CA PRO A 19 -23.86 -38.36 3.98
C PRO A 19 -24.35 -39.39 5.02
N ASP A 20 -25.66 -39.64 5.06
CA ASP A 20 -26.31 -40.60 5.96
C ASP A 20 -26.16 -42.06 5.51
N MET A 21 -25.69 -42.29 4.28
CA MET A 21 -25.56 -43.64 3.73
C MET A 21 -24.37 -44.36 4.35
N SER A 22 -24.62 -45.52 4.97
CA SER A 22 -23.58 -46.31 5.63
C SER A 22 -22.59 -46.94 4.63
N VAL A 23 -21.36 -47.17 5.08
CA VAL A 23 -20.30 -47.83 4.28
C VAL A 23 -20.76 -49.19 3.73
N ARG A 24 -21.59 -49.93 4.49
CA ARG A 24 -22.15 -51.22 4.06
C ARG A 24 -23.14 -51.06 2.90
N GLN A 25 -23.96 -50.01 2.91
CA GLN A 25 -24.91 -49.73 1.83
C GLN A 25 -24.20 -49.27 0.56
N ILE A 26 -23.16 -48.44 0.68
CA ILE A 26 -22.32 -48.02 -0.46
C ILE A 26 -21.62 -49.25 -1.08
N ALA A 27 -21.08 -50.12 -0.23
CA ALA A 27 -20.44 -51.36 -0.65
C ALA A 27 -21.39 -52.33 -1.36
N ALA A 28 -22.62 -52.48 -0.85
CA ALA A 28 -23.66 -53.30 -1.46
C ALA A 28 -24.08 -52.75 -2.83
N LYS A 29 -24.26 -51.43 -2.97
CA LYS A 29 -24.59 -50.80 -4.26
C LYS A 29 -23.50 -50.94 -5.30
N LEU A 30 -22.24 -50.96 -4.87
CA LEU A 30 -21.08 -51.04 -5.76
C LEU A 30 -20.57 -52.48 -5.99
N GLY A 31 -21.17 -53.47 -5.32
CA GLY A 31 -20.77 -54.88 -5.43
C GLY A 31 -19.36 -55.17 -4.92
N ILE A 32 -18.86 -54.39 -3.95
CA ILE A 32 -17.48 -54.47 -3.44
C ILE A 32 -17.46 -54.65 -1.92
N ASN A 33 -16.32 -55.09 -1.39
CA ASN A 33 -16.15 -55.28 0.05
C ASN A 33 -16.21 -53.94 0.81
N SER A 34 -17.02 -53.88 1.87
CA SER A 34 -17.11 -52.74 2.79
C SER A 34 -15.78 -52.30 3.38
N GLY A 35 -14.84 -53.22 3.63
CA GLY A 35 -13.48 -52.89 4.08
C GLY A 35 -12.70 -52.07 3.06
N THR A 36 -12.91 -52.33 1.77
CA THR A 36 -12.29 -51.57 0.67
C THR A 36 -12.85 -50.16 0.59
N VAL A 37 -14.17 -50.01 0.70
CA VAL A 37 -14.85 -48.70 0.72
C VAL A 37 -14.40 -47.89 1.94
N SER A 38 -14.34 -48.51 3.12
CA SER A 38 -13.87 -47.86 4.34
C SER A 38 -12.44 -47.32 4.19
N LYS A 39 -11.54 -48.12 3.61
CA LYS A 39 -10.15 -47.71 3.32
C LYS A 39 -10.11 -46.52 2.36
N TRP A 40 -10.95 -46.50 1.32
CA TRP A 40 -11.01 -45.39 0.37
C TRP A 40 -11.57 -44.10 0.94
N LEU A 41 -12.57 -44.17 1.82
CA LEU A 41 -13.14 -43.00 2.49
C LEU A 41 -12.21 -42.43 3.56
N ARG A 42 -11.35 -43.28 4.16
CA ARG A 42 -10.34 -42.84 5.14
C ARG A 42 -9.09 -42.22 4.50
N GLN A 43 -8.81 -42.55 3.24
CA GLN A 43 -7.71 -41.93 2.51
C GLN A 43 -8.07 -40.48 2.16
N PRO A 44 -7.30 -39.47 2.62
CA PRO A 44 -7.49 -38.10 2.18
C PRO A 44 -7.40 -38.06 0.64
N GLU A 45 -8.22 -37.23 0.01
CA GLU A 45 -8.04 -36.94 -1.40
C GLU A 45 -6.62 -36.36 -1.54
N ALA A 46 -5.77 -37.02 -2.34
CA ALA A 46 -4.54 -36.39 -2.77
C ALA A 46 -4.97 -35.07 -3.41
N GLU A 47 -4.44 -34.00 -2.85
CA GLU A 47 -4.74 -32.60 -3.10
C GLU A 47 -5.40 -32.38 -4.45
N THR A 48 -6.62 -31.84 -4.39
CA THR A 48 -7.33 -31.28 -5.54
C THR A 48 -6.30 -30.55 -6.39
N GLN A 49 -5.98 -31.11 -7.56
CA GLN A 49 -5.27 -30.35 -8.58
C GLN A 49 -6.13 -29.13 -8.80
N LEU A 50 -5.67 -27.97 -8.31
CA LEU A 50 -6.29 -26.70 -8.61
C LEU A 50 -6.49 -26.70 -10.13
N SER A 51 -7.75 -26.57 -10.58
CA SER A 51 -8.05 -26.33 -11.99
C SER A 51 -7.10 -25.24 -12.48
N ILE A 52 -6.67 -25.30 -13.74
CA ILE A 52 -5.81 -24.26 -14.34
C ILE A 52 -6.39 -22.85 -14.03
N GLU A 53 -7.72 -22.73 -14.01
CA GLU A 53 -8.45 -21.52 -13.63
C GLU A 53 -8.24 -21.10 -12.16
N GLY A 54 -8.19 -22.05 -11.24
CA GLY A 54 -7.89 -21.81 -9.83
C GLY A 54 -6.44 -21.38 -9.61
N LEU A 55 -5.50 -21.97 -10.33
CA LEU A 55 -4.10 -21.53 -10.33
C LEU A 55 -3.97 -20.11 -10.93
N ILE A 56 -4.68 -19.82 -12.02
CA ILE A 56 -4.70 -18.47 -12.63
C ILE A 56 -5.27 -17.45 -11.65
N ALA A 57 -6.42 -17.73 -11.05
CA ALA A 57 -7.06 -16.83 -10.08
C ALA A 57 -6.16 -16.59 -8.86
N GLN A 58 -5.53 -17.64 -8.34
CA GLN A 58 -4.60 -17.53 -7.21
C GLN A 58 -3.33 -16.77 -7.59
N THR A 59 -2.81 -16.95 -8.80
CA THR A 59 -1.63 -16.21 -9.29
C THR A 59 -1.94 -14.74 -9.51
N GLN A 60 -3.12 -14.42 -10.06
CA GLN A 60 -3.61 -13.04 -10.21
C GLN A 60 -3.81 -12.38 -8.85
N GLN A 61 -4.44 -13.07 -7.91
CA GLN A 61 -4.65 -12.55 -6.56
C GLN A 61 -3.33 -12.36 -5.81
N ASN A 62 -2.34 -13.24 -6.01
CA ASN A 62 -1.01 -13.06 -5.47
C ASN A 62 -0.29 -11.88 -6.13
N PHE A 63 -0.45 -11.67 -7.44
CA PHE A 63 0.13 -10.54 -8.16
C PHE A 63 -0.43 -9.18 -7.69
N GLU A 64 -1.75 -9.08 -7.52
CA GLU A 64 -2.42 -7.90 -6.97
C GLU A 64 -2.02 -7.60 -5.50
N ASN A 65 -1.68 -8.64 -4.73
CA ASN A 65 -1.23 -8.52 -3.35
C ASN A 65 0.30 -8.53 -3.19
N LEU A 66 1.07 -8.48 -4.29
CA LEU A 66 2.51 -8.34 -4.20
C LEU A 66 2.81 -7.00 -3.51
N PRO A 67 3.68 -6.99 -2.49
CA PRO A 67 4.14 -5.72 -1.95
C PRO A 67 4.74 -4.90 -3.10
N PRO A 68 4.51 -3.57 -3.14
CA PRO A 68 5.11 -2.73 -4.16
C PRO A 68 6.60 -3.04 -4.21
N SER A 69 7.14 -3.19 -5.42
CA SER A 69 8.55 -3.52 -5.59
C SER A 69 9.39 -2.56 -4.76
N GLU A 70 10.59 -2.96 -4.32
CA GLU A 70 11.44 -2.04 -3.55
C GLU A 70 11.65 -0.70 -4.27
N ALA A 71 11.66 -0.71 -5.62
CA ALA A 71 11.68 0.50 -6.45
C ALA A 71 10.40 1.35 -6.33
N GLU A 72 9.21 0.74 -6.24
CA GLU A 72 7.95 1.46 -6.02
C GLU A 72 7.87 2.04 -4.61
N LYS A 73 8.34 1.32 -3.58
CA LYS A 73 8.44 1.85 -2.22
C LYS A 73 9.38 3.05 -2.14
N LEU A 74 10.54 2.97 -2.82
CA LEU A 74 11.48 4.08 -2.92
C LEU A 74 10.87 5.26 -3.68
N SER A 75 10.11 5.01 -4.75
CA SER A 75 9.40 6.07 -5.48
C SER A 75 8.35 6.75 -4.60
N GLN A 76 7.53 5.98 -3.89
CA GLN A 76 6.53 6.51 -2.96
C GLN A 76 7.18 7.34 -1.85
N LEU A 77 8.26 6.83 -1.25
CA LEU A 77 9.00 7.56 -0.20
C LEU A 77 9.60 8.87 -0.73
N ARG A 78 10.15 8.86 -1.95
CA ARG A 78 10.65 10.06 -2.62
C ARG A 78 9.53 11.07 -2.86
N ASP A 79 8.37 10.61 -3.33
CA ASP A 79 7.25 11.49 -3.67
C ASP A 79 6.62 12.08 -2.40
N GLU A 80 6.51 11.30 -1.31
CA GLU A 80 6.12 11.78 0.01
C GLU A 80 7.10 12.81 0.57
N LEU A 81 8.41 12.54 0.47
CA LEU A 81 9.44 13.46 0.91
C LEU A 81 9.35 14.77 0.13
N ARG A 82 9.18 14.70 -1.19
CA ARG A 82 9.00 15.87 -2.06
C ARG A 82 7.75 16.67 -1.69
N GLY A 83 6.65 15.99 -1.39
CA GLY A 83 5.41 16.62 -0.91
C GLY A 83 5.62 17.36 0.41
N LYS A 84 6.28 16.74 1.38
CA LYS A 84 6.63 17.38 2.67
C LYS A 84 7.56 18.58 2.48
N GLN A 85 8.58 18.46 1.63
CA GLN A 85 9.49 19.55 1.30
C GLN A 85 8.73 20.74 0.68
N GLN A 86 7.84 20.50 -0.27
CA GLN A 86 7.02 21.56 -0.87
C GLN A 86 6.10 22.25 0.15
N ALA A 87 5.52 21.50 1.09
CA ALA A 87 4.70 22.06 2.15
C ALA A 87 5.50 22.97 3.09
N ILE A 88 6.73 22.58 3.45
CA ILE A 88 7.65 23.39 4.26
C ILE A 88 8.00 24.69 3.52
N ILE A 89 8.42 24.60 2.25
CA ILE A 89 8.76 25.77 1.44
C ILE A 89 7.57 26.74 1.33
N LYS A 90 6.36 26.23 1.02
CA LYS A 90 5.14 27.06 0.95
C LYS A 90 4.85 27.78 2.26
N ARG A 91 5.00 27.09 3.39
CA ARG A 91 4.80 27.69 4.72
C ARG A 91 5.83 28.80 4.98
N GLN A 92 7.10 28.56 4.66
CA GLN A 92 8.17 29.55 4.85
C GLN A 92 7.96 30.80 3.98
N ILE A 93 7.57 30.64 2.71
CA ILE A 93 7.21 31.74 1.81
C ILE A 93 6.06 32.56 2.40
N SER A 94 4.97 31.91 2.81
CA SER A 94 3.80 32.60 3.38
C SER A 94 4.13 33.40 4.64
N LEU A 95 5.03 32.90 5.49
CA LEU A 95 5.51 33.64 6.67
C LEU A 95 6.30 34.90 6.29
N LEU A 96 7.20 34.80 5.30
CA LEU A 96 7.97 35.94 4.81
C LEU A 96 7.06 37.00 4.16
N GLU A 97 6.09 36.57 3.36
CA GLU A 97 5.10 37.46 2.74
C GLU A 97 4.26 38.18 3.80
N GLY A 98 3.82 37.46 4.84
CA GLY A 98 3.08 38.04 5.97
C GLY A 98 3.87 39.13 6.69
N LEU A 99 5.13 38.85 7.03
CA LEU A 99 6.02 39.83 7.67
C LEU A 99 6.31 41.02 6.76
N GLN A 100 6.47 40.80 5.46
CA GLN A 100 6.66 41.88 4.50
C GLN A 100 5.41 42.77 4.43
N ALA A 101 4.22 42.17 4.37
CA ALA A 101 2.95 42.91 4.35
C ALA A 101 2.75 43.71 5.64
N GLU A 102 3.07 43.14 6.80
CA GLU A 102 3.01 43.80 8.10
C GLU A 102 4.01 44.95 8.18
N GLY A 103 5.26 44.73 7.78
CA GLY A 103 6.30 45.76 7.72
C GLY A 103 5.91 46.93 6.79
N MET A 104 5.38 46.63 5.60
CA MET A 104 4.90 47.65 4.67
C MET A 104 3.69 48.43 5.22
N THR A 105 2.79 47.75 5.94
CA THR A 105 1.67 48.40 6.61
C THR A 105 2.15 49.31 7.73
N ALA A 106 3.13 48.88 8.52
CA ALA A 106 3.76 49.68 9.56
C ALA A 106 4.45 50.92 8.98
N LEU A 107 5.17 50.78 7.86
CA LEU A 107 5.77 51.92 7.13
C LEU A 107 4.71 52.93 6.68
N LYS A 108 3.60 52.48 6.10
CA LYS A 108 2.48 53.36 5.72
C LYS A 108 1.89 54.10 6.92
N LYS A 109 1.85 53.46 8.10
CA LYS A 109 1.39 54.04 9.36
C LYS A 109 2.45 54.88 10.09
N LYS A 110 3.67 55.01 9.54
CA LYS A 110 4.84 55.64 10.18
C LYS A 110 5.25 54.98 11.51
N ASP A 111 4.86 53.73 11.73
CA ASP A 111 5.30 52.91 12.86
C ASP A 111 6.67 52.29 12.54
N LEU A 112 7.71 53.11 12.74
CA LEU A 112 9.10 52.75 12.50
C LEU A 112 9.59 51.56 13.37
N PRO A 113 9.24 51.45 14.67
CA PRO A 113 9.56 50.29 15.48
C PRO A 113 9.07 48.97 14.86
N THR A 114 7.79 48.89 14.50
CA THR A 114 7.20 47.67 13.94
C THR A 114 7.78 47.35 12.56
N ALA A 115 8.02 48.35 11.72
CA ALA A 115 8.68 48.15 10.43
C ALA A 115 10.11 47.58 10.57
N ARG A 116 10.89 48.06 11.55
CA ARG A 116 12.23 47.53 11.84
C ARG A 116 12.20 46.12 12.42
N ALA A 117 11.23 45.83 13.29
CA ALA A 117 11.02 44.49 13.83
C ALA A 117 10.71 43.49 12.70
N ALA A 118 9.79 43.83 11.80
CA ALA A 118 9.45 43.01 10.64
C ALA A 118 10.69 42.76 9.74
N ALA A 119 11.46 43.79 9.42
CA ALA A 119 12.70 43.64 8.62
C ALA A 119 13.74 42.74 9.31
N SER A 120 13.87 42.85 10.63
CA SER A 120 14.79 42.01 11.41
C SER A 120 14.36 40.55 11.41
N LEU A 121 13.05 40.28 11.56
CA LEU A 121 12.49 38.93 11.48
C LEU A 121 12.63 38.32 10.09
N ILE A 122 12.40 39.09 9.02
CA ILE A 122 12.63 38.65 7.64
C ILE A 122 14.10 38.23 7.46
N SER A 123 15.05 39.02 7.96
CA SER A 123 16.47 38.70 7.89
C SER A 123 16.83 37.41 8.65
N ALA A 124 16.34 37.28 9.89
CA ALA A 124 16.57 36.11 10.72
C ALA A 124 15.96 34.84 10.11
N PHE A 125 14.73 34.89 9.62
CA PHE A 125 14.06 33.75 9.00
C PHE A 125 14.69 33.38 7.67
N THR A 126 15.07 34.34 6.83
CA THR A 126 15.79 34.05 5.58
C THR A 126 17.08 33.27 5.88
N LYS A 127 17.86 33.69 6.90
CA LYS A 127 19.09 32.97 7.29
C LYS A 127 18.79 31.58 7.85
N ALA A 128 17.75 31.44 8.68
CA ALA A 128 17.34 30.15 9.23
C ALA A 128 16.89 29.17 8.13
N PHE A 129 16.10 29.65 7.16
CA PHE A 129 15.61 28.83 6.06
C PHE A 129 16.72 28.43 5.09
N SER A 130 17.70 29.29 4.81
CA SER A 130 18.89 28.90 4.03
C SER A 130 19.74 27.85 4.74
N HIS A 131 19.82 27.90 6.07
CA HIS A 131 20.49 26.85 6.86
C HIS A 131 19.69 25.53 6.85
N GLU A 132 18.36 25.60 6.94
CA GLU A 132 17.48 24.45 6.81
C GLU A 132 17.60 23.79 5.41
N ALA A 133 17.65 24.61 4.36
CA ALA A 133 17.85 24.16 2.99
C ALA A 133 19.17 23.40 2.79
N THR A 134 20.26 23.86 3.40
CA THR A 134 21.56 23.20 3.34
C THR A 134 21.60 21.88 4.12
N VAL A 135 20.98 21.83 5.31
CA VAL A 135 20.90 20.61 6.12
C VAL A 135 20.08 19.52 5.45
N TYR A 136 18.97 19.89 4.82
CA TYR A 136 18.02 18.92 4.24
C TYR A 136 18.16 18.77 2.71
N GLN A 137 19.15 19.41 2.09
CA GLN A 137 19.30 19.51 0.62
C GLN A 137 18.00 19.96 -0.07
N ILE A 138 17.20 20.78 0.62
CA ILE A 138 15.95 21.34 0.11
C ILE A 138 16.32 22.53 -0.79
N ILE A 139 15.54 22.76 -1.85
CA ILE A 139 15.69 23.94 -2.71
C ILE A 139 15.55 25.19 -1.84
N ASP A 140 16.54 26.09 -1.90
CA ASP A 140 16.57 27.33 -1.12
C ASP A 140 15.30 28.19 -1.37
N PRO A 141 14.42 28.37 -0.38
CA PRO A 141 13.19 29.15 -0.51
C PRO A 141 13.46 30.60 -0.93
N ALA A 142 14.58 31.18 -0.48
CA ALA A 142 14.96 32.55 -0.83
C ALA A 142 15.36 32.67 -2.31
N ALA A 143 15.97 31.63 -2.88
CA ALA A 143 16.25 31.56 -4.31
C ALA A 143 14.96 31.42 -5.13
N VAL A 144 14.00 30.61 -4.67
CA VAL A 144 12.68 30.45 -5.31
C VAL A 144 11.89 31.75 -5.30
N MET A 145 11.85 32.46 -4.17
CA MET A 145 11.20 33.77 -4.06
C MET A 145 11.85 34.80 -5.01
N LYS A 146 13.18 34.83 -5.09
CA LYS A 146 13.90 35.72 -6.03
C LYS A 146 13.63 35.40 -7.50
N SER A 147 13.44 34.13 -7.87
CA SER A 147 13.03 33.77 -9.23
C SER A 147 11.58 34.14 -9.51
N ALA A 148 10.68 33.99 -8.53
CA ALA A 148 9.27 34.35 -8.68
C ALA A 148 9.01 35.86 -8.78
N LEU A 149 9.93 36.69 -8.28
CA LEU A 149 9.87 38.16 -8.36
C LEU A 149 10.57 38.73 -9.61
N LYS A 150 11.15 37.89 -10.48
CA LYS A 150 11.83 38.28 -11.72
C LYS A 150 10.97 38.10 -13.00
N GLU A 151 9.75 37.59 -12.86
CA GLU A 151 8.69 37.67 -13.88
C GLU A 151 7.79 38.88 -13.60
#